data_AF-A0A7C3LN44-F1
#
_entry.id   AF-A0A7C3LN44-F1
#
_cell.length_a   1.000
_cell.length_b   1.000
_cell.length_c   1.000
_cell.angle_alpha   90.00
_cell.angle_beta   90.00
_cell.angle_gamma   90.00
#
_symmetry.space_group_name_H-M   'P 1'
#
loop_
_entity.id
_entity.type
_entity.pdbx_description
1 polymer ?
#
loop_
_entity_poly.entity_id
_entity_poly.type
_entity_poly.pdbx_seq_one_letter_code
_entity_poly.pdbx_strand_id
1 'polypeptide(L)' 'MNEIIFSVEEINNTYMATAMGRAISIKADSWVELKASAKKAVFDFFENEKHPRSILLRLTREETLTLEG' A
#
# COMPACT_ATOMS: atom_id res chain seq x y z
N MET A 1 11.49 -14.69 1.59
CA MET A 1 11.13 -13.47 0.83
C MET A 1 11.30 -12.31 1.80
N ASN A 2 12.24 -11.39 1.57
CA ASN A 2 12.66 -10.44 2.62
C ASN A 2 11.72 -9.23 2.76
N GLU A 3 10.98 -8.92 1.71
CA GLU A 3 10.17 -7.71 1.59
C GLU A 3 8.87 -8.00 0.83
N ILE A 4 7.79 -7.31 1.21
CA ILE A 4 6.56 -7.19 0.40
C ILE A 4 6.46 -5.77 -0.12
N ILE A 5 6.19 -5.64 -1.41
CA ILE A 5 6.03 -4.35 -2.07
C ILE A 5 4.55 -4.13 -2.32
N PHE A 6 4.00 -3.02 -1.86
CA PHE A 6 2.70 -2.52 -2.27
C PHE A 6 2.87 -1.39 -3.28
N SER A 7 2.11 -1.44 -4.36
CA SER A 7 1.82 -0.25 -5.16
C SER A 7 0.66 0.48 -4.49
N VAL A 8 0.80 1.78 -4.25
CA VAL A 8 -0.21 2.63 -3.63
C VAL A 8 -0.59 3.75 -4.58
N GLU A 9 -1.89 3.94 -4.77
CA GLU A 9 -2.49 5.05 -5.50
C GLU A 9 -3.27 5.93 -4.53
N GLU A 10 -3.13 7.25 -4.66
CA GLU A 10 -3.92 8.24 -3.95
C GLU A 10 -4.99 8.79 -4.91
N ILE A 11 -6.26 8.46 -4.65
CA ILE A 11 -7.41 8.84 -5.48
C ILE A 11 -8.40 9.58 -4.58
N ASN A 12 -8.68 10.86 -4.88
CA ASN A 12 -9.64 11.68 -4.14
C ASN A 12 -9.43 11.65 -2.60
N ASN A 13 -8.18 11.78 -2.14
CA ASN A 13 -7.78 11.70 -0.72
C ASN A 13 -7.95 10.32 -0.06
N THR A 14 -8.19 9.27 -0.84
CA THR A 14 -8.19 7.90 -0.35
C THR A 14 -7.00 7.14 -0.90
N TYR A 15 -6.35 6.34 -0.07
CA TYR A 15 -5.25 5.47 -0.47
C TYR A 15 -5.77 4.08 -0.80
N MET A 16 -5.39 3.57 -1.97
CA MET A 16 -5.60 2.19 -2.38
C MET A 16 -4.25 1.52 -2.56
N ALA A 17 -4.01 0.39 -1.89
CA ALA A 17 -2.74 -0.32 -2.02
C ALA A 17 -2.93 -1.81 -2.37
N THR A 18 -2.10 -2.31 -3.28
CA THR A 18 -2.10 -3.71 -3.72
C THR A 18 -0.69 -4.30 -3.63
N ALA A 19 -0.56 -5.46 -2.99
CA ALA A 19 0.71 -6.16 -2.88
C ALA A 19 1.10 -6.81 -4.21
N MET A 20 2.32 -6.58 -4.66
CA MET A 20 2.83 -7.19 -5.88
C MET A 20 3.04 -8.70 -5.68
N GLY A 21 2.48 -9.50 -6.58
CA GLY A 21 2.61 -10.96 -6.56
C GLY A 21 1.83 -11.65 -5.44
N ARG A 22 0.93 -10.95 -4.74
CA ARG A 22 0.08 -11.49 -3.67
C ARG A 22 -1.34 -10.94 -3.77
N ALA A 23 -2.32 -11.72 -3.35
CA ALA A 23 -3.72 -11.30 -3.30
C ALA A 23 -4.03 -10.50 -2.02
N ILE A 24 -3.30 -9.41 -1.77
CA ILE A 24 -3.52 -8.51 -0.65
C ILE A 24 -3.84 -7.12 -1.20
N SER A 25 -5.03 -6.63 -0.91
CA SER A 25 -5.46 -5.26 -1.24
C SER A 25 -6.05 -4.59 -0.01
N ILE A 26 -5.75 -3.31 0.17
CA ILE A 26 -6.18 -2.50 1.30
C ILE A 26 -6.60 -1.12 0.81
N LYS A 27 -7.54 -0.51 1.51
CA LYS A 27 -8.02 0.85 1.28
C LYS A 27 -8.06 1.57 2.63
N ALA A 28 -7.68 2.84 2.64
CA ALA A 28 -7.70 3.66 3.84
C ALA A 28 -7.81 5.15 3.51
N ASP A 29 -8.44 5.93 4.38
CA ASP A 29 -8.67 7.36 4.18
C ASP A 29 -7.51 8.23 4.66
N SER A 30 -6.50 7.60 5.28
CA SER A 30 -5.26 8.27 5.65
C SER A 30 -4.05 7.37 5.47
N TRP A 31 -2.88 7.98 5.30
CA TRP A 31 -1.61 7.27 5.20
C TRP A 31 -1.27 6.49 6.49
N VAL A 32 -1.70 6.99 7.65
CA VAL A 32 -1.51 6.32 8.94
C VAL A 32 -2.33 5.04 9.01
N GLU A 33 -3.61 5.10 8.64
CA GLU A 33 -4.49 3.94 8.57
C GLU A 33 -4.01 2.93 7.52
N LEU A 34 -3.56 3.40 6.35
CA LEU A 34 -3.03 2.51 5.31
C LEU A 34 -1.86 1.67 5.85
N LYS A 35 -0.92 2.31 6.56
CA LYS A 35 0.23 1.61 7.17
C LYS A 35 -0.19 0.58 8.21
N ALA A 36 -1.18 0.91 9.04
CA ALA A 36 -1.70 -0.01 10.05
C ALA A 36 -2.38 -1.23 9.38
N SER A 37 -3.24 -0.95 8.39
CA SER A 37 -3.94 -1.97 7.59
C SER A 37 -2.97 -2.85 6.79
N ALA A 38 -1.91 -2.28 6.22
CA ALA A 38 -0.89 -3.04 5.49
C ALA A 38 -0.17 -4.04 6.40
N LYS A 39 0.24 -3.60 7.60
CA LYS A 39 0.87 -4.50 8.58
C LYS A 39 -0.09 -5.62 8.96
N LYS A 40 -1.32 -5.27 9.35
CA LYS A 40 -2.34 -6.25 9.74
C LYS A 40 -2.60 -7.26 8.62
N ALA A 41 -2.84 -6.81 7.40
CA ALA A 41 -3.11 -7.68 6.26
C ALA A 41 -1.93 -8.60 5.91
N VAL A 42 -0.69 -8.12 6.04
CA VAL A 42 0.50 -8.96 5.87
C VAL A 42 0.66 -9.97 7.01
N PHE A 43 0.35 -9.61 8.25
CA PHE A 43 0.34 -10.58 9.34
C PHE A 43 -0.72 -11.66 9.12
N ASP A 44 -1.96 -11.26 8.85
CA ASP A 44 -3.09 -12.17 8.64
C ASP A 44 -2.83 -13.11 7.45
N PHE A 45 -2.26 -12.60 6.34
CA PHE A 45 -1.96 -13.42 5.16
C PHE A 45 -0.89 -14.50 5.42
N PHE A 46 0.07 -14.22 6.30
CA PHE A 46 1.22 -15.09 6.57
C PHE A 46 1.13 -15.78 7.94
N GLU A 47 -0.05 -15.84 8.58
CA GLU A 47 -0.23 -16.33 9.96
C GLU A 47 0.41 -17.71 10.20
N ASN A 48 0.45 -18.58 9.19
CA ASN A 48 1.04 -19.93 9.25
C ASN A 48 2.38 -20.05 8.50
N GLU A 49 2.97 -18.94 8.06
CA GLU A 49 4.18 -18.88 7.24
C GLU A 49 5.24 -17.94 7.84
N LYS A 50 6.46 -18.00 7.31
CA LYS A 50 7.48 -17.00 7.67
C LYS A 50 7.08 -15.63 7.11
N HIS A 51 6.80 -14.68 8.01
CA HIS A 51 6.53 -13.29 7.64
C HIS A 51 7.72 -12.62 6.92
N PRO A 52 7.46 -11.68 5.98
CA PRO A 52 8.50 -10.81 5.45
C PRO A 52 9.08 -9.91 6.56
N ARG A 53 10.31 -9.42 6.37
CA ARG A 53 10.98 -8.54 7.34
C ARG A 53 10.62 -7.06 7.17
N SER A 54 10.20 -6.67 5.96
CA SER A 54 9.82 -5.29 5.65
C SER A 54 8.61 -5.22 4.71
N ILE A 55 7.91 -4.09 4.77
CA ILE A 55 6.88 -3.68 3.82
C ILE A 55 7.39 -2.40 3.14
N LEU A 56 7.46 -2.40 1.82
CA LEU A 56 7.74 -1.23 0.99
C LEU A 56 6.43 -0.72 0.40
N LEU A 57 6.05 0.51 0.72
CA LEU A 57 4.90 1.18 0.11
C LEU A 57 5.42 2.13 -0.99
N ARG A 58 5.06 1.87 -2.24
CA ARG A 58 5.36 2.74 -3.39
C ARG A 58 4.15 3.60 -3.70
N LEU A 59 4.13 4.83 -3.20
CA LEU A 59 3.07 5.78 -3.45
C LEU A 59 3.28 6.48 -4.80
N THR A 60 2.29 6.35 -5.68
CA THR A 60 2.19 7.13 -6.91
C THR A 60 1.16 8.23 -6.67
N ARG A 61 1.56 9.48 -6.89
CA ARG A 61 0.68 10.65 -6.83
C ARG A 61 0.57 11.22 -8.23
N GLU A 62 -0.66 11.44 -8.67
CA GLU A 62 -0.94 12.20 -9.89
C GLU A 62 -1.14 13.67 -9.53
N GLU A 63 -0.46 14.55 -10.25
CA GLU A 63 -0.63 15.99 -10.13
C GLU A 63 -0.96 16.56 -11.51
N THR A 64 -2.00 17.39 -11.57
CA THR A 64 -2.33 18.13 -12.80
C THR A 64 -1.75 19.53 -12.68
N LEU A 65 -0.90 19.91 -13.63
CA LEU A 65 -0.36 21.26 -13.75
C LEU A 65 -1.16 22.03 -14.80
N THR A 66 -1.69 23.18 -14.44
CA THR A 66 -2.25 24.13 -15.40
C THR A 66 -1.12 25.04 -15.89
N LEU A 67 -0.90 25.10 -17.21
CA LEU A 67 0.01 26.09 -17.79
C LEU A 67 -0.78 27.37 -18.03
N GLU A 68 -0.37 28.47 -17.40
CA GLU A 68 -0.89 29.80 -17.72
C GLU A 68 -0.26 30.26 -19.05
N GLY A 69 -1.06 30.85 -19.93
CA GLY A 69 -0.66 31.42 -21.23
C GLY A 69 -0.69 32.93 -21.22
#